data_AF-A0A2M7SI03-F1
#
_entry.id   AF-A0A2M7SI03-F1
#
_cell.length_a   1.000
_cell.length_b   1.000
_cell.length_c   1.000
_cell.angle_alpha   90.00
_cell.angle_beta   90.00
_cell.angle_gamma   90.00
#
_symmetry.space_group_name_H-M   'P 1'
#
loop_
_entity.id
_entity.type
_entity.pdbx_description
1 polymer ?
#
loop_
_entity_poly.entity_id
_entity_poly.type
_entity_poly.pdbx_seq_one_letter_code
_entity_poly.pdbx_strand_id
1 'polypeptide(L)' 'SGVIHYTLQFCHTYNVEFVRVKEALKKANVPVLEIETDYSEGDVGQLKTRVEAFIEQIS' A
#
# COMPACT_ATOMS: atom_id res chain seq x y z
N SER A 1 2.73 -12.62 6.89
CA SER A 1 1.54 -11.75 7.03
C SER A 1 1.94 -10.29 6.89
N GLY A 2 1.20 -9.49 6.14
CA GLY A 2 1.52 -8.08 5.87
C GLY A 2 0.26 -7.21 5.72
N VAL A 3 0.45 -5.90 5.59
CA VAL A 3 -0.64 -4.90 5.45
C VAL A 3 -0.62 -4.30 4.06
N ILE A 4 -1.79 -4.12 3.45
CA ILE A 4 -1.95 -3.31 2.24
C ILE A 4 -2.67 -2.03 2.65
N HIS A 5 -2.01 -0.89 2.48
CA HIS A 5 -2.60 0.42 2.70
C HIS A 5 -3.05 0.99 1.35
N TYR A 6 -4.36 1.08 1.17
CA TYR A 6 -5.00 1.56 -0.04
C TYR A 6 -5.50 2.99 0.17
N THR A 7 -5.18 3.89 -0.75
CA THR A 7 -5.58 5.30 -0.69
C THR A 7 -6.01 5.79 -2.06
N LEU A 8 -6.99 6.69 -2.08
CA LEU A 8 -7.42 7.34 -3.32
C LEU A 8 -6.50 8.50 -3.65
N GLN A 9 -6.19 8.66 -4.93
CA GLN A 9 -5.40 9.77 -5.44
C GLN A 9 -6.04 11.10 -4.99
N PHE A 10 -5.21 12.04 -4.55
CA PHE A 10 -5.60 13.34 -3.97
C PHE A 10 -6.22 13.29 -2.56
N CYS A 11 -6.23 12.13 -1.89
CA CYS A 11 -6.60 12.03 -0.49
C CYS A 11 -5.44 12.44 0.43
N HIS A 12 -5.08 13.74 0.41
CA HIS A 12 -3.93 14.30 1.14
C HIS A 12 -3.92 13.92 2.63
N THR A 13 -5.09 13.87 3.27
CA THR A 13 -5.21 13.54 4.70
C THR A 13 -4.68 12.14 5.01
N TYR A 14 -5.00 11.15 4.17
CA TYR A 14 -4.57 9.76 4.38
C TYR A 14 -3.10 9.56 3.98
N ASN A 15 -2.60 10.27 2.97
CA ASN A 15 -1.18 10.25 2.63
C ASN A 15 -0.31 10.81 3.78
N VAL A 16 -0.77 11.88 4.44
CA VAL A 16 -0.06 12.43 5.61
C VAL A 16 -0.17 11.52 6.83
N GLU A 17 -1.34 10.90 7.06
CA GLU A 17 -1.53 9.95 8.15
C GLU A 17 -0.68 8.68 7.97
N PHE A 18 -0.54 8.21 6.73
CA PHE A 18 0.19 7.00 6.41
C PHE A 18 1.65 7.03 6.85
N VAL A 19 2.27 8.21 6.94
CA VAL A 19 3.63 8.36 7.49
C VAL A 19 3.71 7.76 8.90
N ARG A 20 2.71 8.03 9.76
CA ARG A 20 2.68 7.49 11.14
C ARG A 20 2.38 6.00 11.16
N VAL A 21 1.49 5.55 10.28
CA VAL A 21 1.14 4.13 10.13
C VAL A 21 2.35 3.32 9.69
N LYS A 22 3.07 3.80 8.67
CA LYS A 22 4.29 3.19 8.14
C LYS A 22 5.38 3.07 9.21
N GLU A 23 5.60 4.12 10.00
CA GLU A 23 6.55 4.08 11.11
C GLU A 23 6.14 3.08 12.21
N ALA A 24 4.85 2.98 12.53
CA ALA A 24 4.34 1.99 13.49
C ALA A 24 4.52 0.55 12.98
N LEU A 25 4.17 0.29 11.71
CA LEU A 25 4.32 -1.02 11.08
C LEU A 25 5.80 -1.43 10.98
N LYS A 26 6.69 -0.48 10.64
CA LYS A 26 8.13 -0.70 10.62
C LYS A 26 8.67 -1.09 11.99
N LYS A 27 8.25 -0.39 13.06
CA LYS A 27 8.63 -0.74 14.45
C LYS A 27 8.11 -2.12 14.87
N ALA A 28 6.96 -2.53 14.34
CA ALA A 28 6.38 -3.85 14.57
C ALA A 28 6.95 -4.94 13.65
N ASN A 29 7.91 -4.62 12.78
CA ASN A 29 8.43 -5.51 11.73
C ASN A 29 7.33 -6.11 10.83
N VAL A 30 6.26 -5.34 10.58
CA VAL A 30 5.16 -5.75 9.70
C VAL A 30 5.40 -5.14 8.31
N PRO A 31 5.53 -5.97 7.26
CA PRO A 31 5.68 -5.48 5.90
C PRO A 31 4.39 -4.78 5.44
N VAL A 32 4.54 -3.67 4.71
CA VAL A 32 3.41 -2.87 4.23
C VAL A 32 3.60 -2.49 2.76
N LEU A 33 2.53 -2.64 1.96
CA LEU A 33 2.44 -2.15 0.59
C LEU A 33 1.48 -0.95 0.53
N GLU A 34 1.97 0.19 0.07
CA GLU A 34 1.15 1.39 -0.17
C GLU A 34 0.67 1.43 -1.62
N ILE A 35 -0.63 1.55 -1.82
CA ILE A 35 -1.30 1.65 -3.12
C ILE A 35 -2.08 2.97 -3.15
N GLU A 36 -1.78 3.81 -4.14
CA GLU A 36 -2.54 5.01 -4.46
C GLU A 36 -3.14 4.85 -5.88
N THR A 37 -4.44 5.09 -6.04
CA THR A 37 -5.17 4.90 -7.33
C THR A 37 -6.36 5.86 -7.44
N ASP A 38 -6.88 6.06 -8.65
CA ASP A 38 -7.93 7.04 -8.98
C ASP A 38 -9.28 6.42 -9.42
N TYR A 39 -9.53 5.14 -9.10
CA TYR A 39 -10.68 4.34 -9.54
C TYR A 39 -10.74 3.99 -11.03
N SER A 40 -9.75 4.42 -11.83
CA SER A 40 -9.70 4.00 -13.22
C SER A 40 -9.30 2.52 -13.35
N GLU A 41 -9.73 1.86 -14.41
CA GLU A 41 -9.24 0.51 -14.73
C GLU A 41 -7.82 0.53 -15.34
N GLY A 42 -7.25 1.72 -15.54
CA GLY A 42 -5.98 1.92 -16.25
C GLY A 42 -4.77 1.36 -15.51
N ASP A 43 -4.84 1.21 -14.19
CA ASP A 43 -3.74 0.75 -13.34
C ASP A 43 -3.91 -0.68 -12.81
N VAL A 44 -5.04 -1.35 -13.09
CA VAL A 44 -5.37 -2.69 -12.56
C VAL A 44 -4.26 -3.72 -12.82
N GLY A 45 -3.69 -3.70 -14.03
CA GLY A 45 -2.58 -4.59 -14.39
C GLY A 45 -1.33 -4.34 -13.54
N GLN A 46 -0.98 -3.08 -13.30
CA GLN A 46 0.16 -2.70 -12.47
C GLN A 46 -0.09 -3.06 -11.00
N LEU A 47 -1.30 -2.79 -10.49
CA LEU A 47 -1.71 -3.13 -9.13
C LEU A 47 -1.59 -4.64 -8.89
N LYS A 48 -2.03 -5.46 -9.85
CA LYS A 48 -1.91 -6.92 -9.77
C LYS A 48 -0.45 -7.36 -9.58
N THR A 49 0.46 -6.91 -10.44
CA THR A 49 1.89 -7.27 -10.33
C THR A 49 2.51 -6.81 -9.01
N ARG A 50 2.14 -5.62 -8.50
CA ARG A 50 2.64 -5.12 -7.22
C ARG A 50 2.15 -5.95 -6.04
N VAL A 51 0.88 -6.38 -6.07
CA VAL A 51 0.32 -7.26 -5.02
C VAL A 51 0.94 -8.65 -5.07
N GLU A 52 1.10 -9.23 -6.27
CA GLU A 52 1.77 -10.53 -6.45
C GLU A 52 3.20 -10.49 -5.89
N ALA A 53 4.00 -9.50 -6.29
CA ALA A 53 5.35 -9.32 -5.78
C ALA A 53 5.39 -9.13 -4.26
N PHE A 54 4.42 -8.42 -3.68
CA PHE A 54 4.34 -8.25 -2.23
C PHE A 54 4.02 -9.57 -1.51
N ILE A 55 3.10 -10.38 -2.06
CA ILE A 55 2.77 -11.70 -1.50
C ILE A 55 4.01 -12.62 -1.55
N GLU A 56 4.75 -12.61 -2.65
CA GLU A 56 6.02 -13.35 -2.77
C GLU A 56 7.06 -12.88 -1.74
N GLN A 57 7.15 -11.58 -1.47
CA GLN A 57 8.10 -11.01 -0.51
C GLN A 57 7.81 -11.37 0.95
N ILE A 58 6.56 -11.69 1.30
CA ILE A 58 6.13 -12.01 2.67
C ILE A 58 5.89 -13.50 2.92
N SER A 59 6.04 -14.32 1.87
CA SER A 59 6.02 -15.79 1.89
C SER A 59 7.38 -16.32 2.30
#